data_AF-A0A8S9P8S3-F1
#
_entry.id   AF-A0A8S9P8S3-F1
#
_cell.length_a   1.000
_cell.length_b   1.000
_cell.length_c   1.000
_cell.angle_alpha   90.00
_cell.angle_beta   90.00
_cell.angle_gamma   90.00
#
_symmetry.space_group_name_H-M   'P 1'
#
loop_
_entity.id
_entity.type
_entity.pdbx_description
1 polymer ?
#
loop_
_entity_poly.entity_id
_entity_poly.type
_entity_poly.pdbx_seq_one_letter_code
_entity_poly.pdbx_strand_id
1 'polypeptide(L)'
;MRFSVHSLSVGYIEPLEFAILGLLAVAFVSMSSADLGMRKLAYDTIKMFLDVLENCTRNKQVKWIKLLLLCLKNGVEEPWQRIPTVSAVFAAEASLILLNSSHEHYVPIKKLLKSSPSLNLRGIPQFHEFLWTSAFNFKSQRLWELRAPSVRGLEIR
;
A
#
# COMPACT_ATOMS: atom_id res chain seq x y z
N MET A 1 -7.99 3.95 10.72
CA MET A 1 -8.97 3.75 9.63
C MET A 1 -10.20 4.65 9.70
N ARG A 2 -10.82 4.90 10.87
CA ARG A 2 -11.97 5.83 10.96
C ARG A 2 -11.68 7.24 10.43
N PHE A 3 -10.50 7.78 10.73
CA PHE A 3 -10.03 9.04 10.15
C PHE A 3 -10.03 9.00 8.62
N SER A 4 -9.45 7.97 8.00
CA SER A 4 -9.39 7.83 6.55
C SER A 4 -10.76 7.83 5.88
N VAL A 5 -11.73 7.10 6.45
CA VAL A 5 -13.12 7.10 5.97
C VAL A 5 -13.73 8.49 6.10
N HIS A 6 -13.57 9.14 7.26
CA HIS A 6 -14.12 10.47 7.50
C HIS A 6 -13.53 11.51 6.54
N SER A 7 -12.20 11.57 6.41
CA SER A 7 -11.51 12.54 5.57
C SER A 7 -11.88 12.43 4.08
N LEU A 8 -12.07 11.20 3.58
CA LEU A 8 -12.55 10.97 2.21
C LEU A 8 -14.03 11.35 2.06
N SER A 9 -14.86 11.06 3.06
CA SER A 9 -16.31 11.36 3.00
C SER A 9 -16.61 12.86 2.98
N VAL A 10 -15.83 13.66 3.71
CA VAL A 10 -16.00 15.12 3.77
C VAL A 10 -15.24 15.81 2.62
N GLY A 11 -14.34 15.11 1.93
CA GLY A 11 -13.56 15.67 0.83
C GLY A 11 -12.46 16.63 1.28
N TYR A 12 -11.98 16.52 2.52
CA TYR A 12 -10.94 17.39 3.07
C TYR A 12 -9.56 17.19 2.42
N ILE A 13 -9.30 15.99 1.90
CA ILE A 13 -7.99 15.60 1.35
C ILE A 13 -8.21 15.15 -0.09
N GLU A 14 -7.41 15.68 -1.02
CA GLU A 14 -7.44 15.24 -2.41
C GLU A 14 -6.98 13.77 -2.52
N PRO A 15 -7.50 12.96 -3.45
CA PRO A 15 -7.15 11.53 -3.57
C PRO A 15 -5.65 11.28 -3.74
N LEU A 16 -4.96 12.17 -4.44
CA LEU A 16 -3.52 12.03 -4.63
C LEU A 16 -2.77 12.30 -3.32
N GLU A 17 -3.15 13.35 -2.59
CA GLU A 17 -2.58 13.67 -1.27
C GLU A 17 -2.85 12.55 -0.26
N PHE A 18 -4.06 11.98 -0.27
CA PHE A 18 -4.41 10.83 0.55
C PHE A 18 -3.48 9.63 0.29
N ALA A 19 -3.14 9.37 -0.98
CA ALA A 19 -2.20 8.32 -1.35
C ALA A 19 -0.74 8.67 -0.97
N ILE A 20 -0.31 9.93 -1.18
CA ILE A 20 1.03 10.43 -0.83
C ILE A 20 1.28 10.35 0.68
N LEU A 21 0.28 10.67 1.50
CA LEU A 21 0.34 10.54 2.96
C LEU A 21 0.40 9.08 3.45
N GLY A 22 0.36 8.10 2.54
CA GLY A 22 0.40 6.68 2.86
C GLY A 22 -0.88 6.13 3.47
N LEU A 23 -1.98 6.91 3.50
CA LEU A 23 -3.26 6.45 4.06
C LEU A 23 -3.84 5.29 3.25
N LEU A 24 -3.60 5.29 1.94
CA LEU A 24 -3.95 4.17 1.06
C LEU A 24 -3.13 2.91 1.38
N ALA A 25 -1.83 3.06 1.63
CA ALA A 25 -0.95 1.96 2.02
C ALA A 25 -1.39 1.34 3.36
N VAL A 26 -1.74 2.18 4.35
CA VAL A 26 -2.30 1.72 5.64
C VAL A 26 -3.62 0.99 5.44
N ALA A 27 -4.46 1.43 4.50
CA ALA A 27 -5.71 0.74 4.17
C ALA A 27 -5.45 -0.66 3.64
N PHE A 28 -4.51 -0.83 2.70
CA PHE A 28 -4.13 -2.15 2.19
C PHE A 28 -3.63 -3.09 3.29
N VAL A 29 -2.70 -2.64 4.14
CA VAL A 29 -2.20 -3.45 5.26
C VAL A 29 -3.33 -3.84 6.21
N SER A 30 -4.26 -2.92 6.48
CA SER A 30 -5.40 -3.15 7.39
C SER A 30 -6.36 -4.24 6.91
N MET A 31 -6.42 -4.54 5.60
CA MET A 31 -7.20 -5.67 5.06
C MET A 31 -6.67 -7.05 5.50
N SER A 32 -5.39 -7.13 5.86
CA SER A 32 -4.78 -8.37 6.39
C SER A 32 -4.95 -8.56 7.90
N SER A 33 -5.61 -7.61 8.57
CA SER A 33 -5.84 -7.64 10.02
C SER A 33 -6.66 -8.87 10.43
N ALA A 34 -6.35 -9.43 11.60
CA ALA A 34 -7.17 -10.47 12.22
C ALA A 34 -8.53 -9.91 12.70
N ASP A 35 -8.58 -8.63 13.07
CA ASP A 35 -9.79 -7.96 13.53
C ASP A 35 -10.74 -7.64 12.35
N LEU A 36 -11.99 -8.12 12.44
CA LEU A 36 -13.01 -7.92 11.41
C LEU A 36 -13.40 -6.44 11.29
N GLY A 37 -13.47 -5.70 12.41
CA GLY A 37 -13.83 -4.28 12.41
C GLY A 37 -12.82 -3.45 11.60
N MET A 38 -11.53 -3.73 11.80
CA MET A 38 -10.44 -3.11 11.05
C MET A 38 -10.51 -3.43 9.56
N ARG A 39 -10.80 -4.70 9.20
CA ARG A 39 -10.98 -5.08 7.79
C ARG A 39 -12.16 -4.33 7.16
N LYS A 40 -13.32 -4.28 7.83
CA LYS A 40 -14.49 -3.53 7.32
C LYS A 40 -14.13 -2.08 7.00
N LEU A 41 -13.52 -1.38 7.95
CA LEU A 41 -13.08 0.01 7.73
C LEU A 41 -12.07 0.13 6.59
N ALA A 42 -11.18 -0.84 6.40
CA ALA A 42 -10.22 -0.85 5.32
C ALA A 42 -10.88 -1.01 3.94
N TYR A 43 -11.78 -2.00 3.82
CA TYR A 43 -12.57 -2.21 2.61
C TYR A 43 -13.44 -0.99 2.28
N ASP A 44 -14.07 -0.38 3.28
CA ASP A 44 -14.88 0.83 3.12
C ASP A 44 -14.01 2.01 2.65
N THR A 45 -12.82 2.18 3.24
CA THR A 45 -11.86 3.22 2.82
C THR A 45 -11.44 3.01 1.37
N ILE A 46 -11.13 1.78 0.96
CA ILE A 46 -10.72 1.44 -0.41
C ILE A 46 -11.85 1.70 -1.41
N LYS A 47 -13.08 1.30 -1.05
CA LYS A 47 -14.27 1.55 -1.87
C LYS A 47 -14.48 3.05 -2.06
N MET A 48 -14.51 3.82 -0.97
CA MET A 48 -14.71 5.26 -1.01
C MET A 48 -13.59 5.96 -1.80
N PHE A 49 -12.34 5.55 -1.59
CA PHE A 49 -11.22 6.07 -2.36
C PHE A 49 -11.37 5.82 -3.86
N LEU A 50 -11.79 4.60 -4.25
CA LEU A 50 -12.04 4.25 -5.64
C LEU A 50 -13.16 5.12 -6.24
N ASP A 51 -14.25 5.33 -5.50
CA ASP A 51 -15.38 6.18 -5.92
C ASP A 51 -14.93 7.64 -6.16
N VAL A 52 -14.13 8.22 -5.24
CA VAL A 52 -13.57 9.57 -5.43
C VAL A 52 -12.61 9.60 -6.63
N LEU A 53 -11.84 8.53 -6.84
CA LEU A 53 -10.88 8.43 -7.94
C LEU A 53 -11.56 8.35 -9.31
N GLU A 54 -12.79 7.82 -9.41
CA GLU A 54 -13.54 7.80 -10.68
C GLU A 54 -13.87 9.21 -11.19
N ASN A 55 -14.05 10.15 -10.27
CA ASN A 55 -14.29 11.55 -10.58
C ASN A 55 -12.99 12.29 -10.98
N CYS A 56 -11.82 11.71 -10.73
CA CYS A 56 -10.50 12.28 -11.05
C CYS A 56 -9.93 11.69 -12.36
N THR A 57 -10.44 12.12 -13.51
CA THR A 57 -10.10 11.50 -14.82
C THR A 57 -8.80 11.98 -15.48
N ARG A 58 -8.11 13.00 -14.93
CA ARG A 58 -7.04 13.72 -15.67
C ARG A 58 -5.59 13.28 -15.41
N ASN A 59 -5.28 12.47 -14.40
CA ASN A 59 -3.89 12.14 -14.04
C ASN A 59 -3.48 10.70 -14.45
N LYS A 60 -2.34 10.57 -15.13
CA LYS A 60 -1.75 9.27 -15.53
C LYS A 60 -1.37 8.40 -14.32
N GLN A 61 -1.00 8.98 -13.18
CA GLN A 61 -0.69 8.25 -11.93
C GLN A 61 -1.95 7.60 -11.35
N VAL A 62 -3.06 8.34 -11.36
CA VAL A 62 -4.38 7.88 -10.90
C VAL A 62 -4.82 6.60 -11.63
N LYS A 63 -4.54 6.50 -12.94
CA LYS A 63 -4.83 5.30 -13.73
C LYS A 63 -4.18 4.03 -13.14
N TRP A 64 -2.93 4.11 -12.71
CA TRP A 64 -2.20 2.93 -12.21
C TRP A 64 -2.66 2.52 -10.81
N ILE A 65 -2.94 3.51 -9.95
CA ILE A 65 -3.55 3.26 -8.64
C ILE A 65 -4.93 2.64 -8.81
N LYS A 66 -5.75 3.13 -9.75
CA LYS A 66 -7.06 2.53 -10.06
C LYS A 66 -6.92 1.08 -10.51
N LEU A 67 -5.97 0.78 -11.39
CA LEU A 67 -5.70 -0.59 -11.82
C LEU A 67 -5.26 -1.50 -10.66
N LEU A 68 -4.38 -1.02 -9.78
CA LEU A 68 -3.95 -1.77 -8.58
C LEU A 68 -5.15 -2.11 -7.68
N LEU A 69 -6.02 -1.13 -7.42
CA LEU A 69 -7.23 -1.30 -6.60
C LEU A 69 -8.19 -2.32 -7.23
N LEU A 70 -8.40 -2.24 -8.54
CA LEU A 70 -9.24 -3.20 -9.28
C LEU A 70 -8.65 -4.62 -9.24
N CYS A 71 -7.34 -4.76 -9.43
CA CYS A 71 -6.68 -6.07 -9.35
C CYS A 71 -6.86 -6.69 -7.97
N LEU A 72 -6.78 -5.89 -6.91
CA LEU A 72 -6.98 -6.36 -5.54
C LEU A 72 -8.46 -6.72 -5.29
N LYS A 73 -9.39 -5.87 -5.73
CA LYS A 73 -10.84 -6.12 -5.61
C LYS A 73 -11.25 -7.41 -6.33
N ASN A 74 -10.69 -7.68 -7.50
CA ASN A 74 -10.95 -8.90 -8.27
C ASN A 74 -10.35 -10.16 -7.63
N GLY A 75 -9.36 -10.01 -6.74
CA GLY A 75 -8.77 -11.12 -6.00
C GLY A 75 -9.54 -11.49 -4.72
N VAL A 76 -10.43 -10.61 -4.25
CA VAL A 76 -11.26 -10.83 -3.06
C VAL A 76 -12.53 -11.58 -3.48
N GLU A 77 -12.74 -12.75 -2.90
CA GLU A 77 -13.87 -13.62 -3.24
C GLU A 77 -15.04 -13.40 -2.29
N GLU A 78 -14.74 -13.18 -1.01
CA GLU A 78 -15.75 -13.00 0.05
C GLU A 78 -15.74 -11.58 0.64
N PRO A 79 -16.89 -11.04 1.07
CA PRO A 79 -16.95 -9.75 1.74
C PRO A 79 -16.05 -9.69 2.98
N TRP A 80 -15.20 -8.65 3.04
CA TRP A 80 -14.26 -8.42 4.14
C TRP A 80 -13.31 -9.59 4.42
N GLN A 81 -13.02 -10.40 3.39
CA GLN A 81 -12.04 -11.47 3.44
C GLN A 81 -10.70 -10.95 3.98
N ARG A 82 -10.07 -11.74 4.84
CA ARG A 82 -8.69 -11.45 5.24
C ARG A 82 -7.76 -11.81 4.09
N ILE A 83 -7.12 -10.81 3.50
CA ILE A 83 -6.09 -11.04 2.48
C ILE A 83 -4.78 -11.46 3.13
N PRO A 84 -3.91 -12.24 2.44
CA PRO A 84 -2.59 -12.55 2.98
C PRO A 84 -1.75 -11.28 3.19
N THR A 85 -1.02 -11.25 4.31
CA THR A 85 -0.19 -10.09 4.69
C THR A 85 0.83 -9.73 3.61
N VAL A 86 1.40 -10.72 2.92
CA VAL A 86 2.35 -10.49 1.82
C VAL A 86 1.70 -9.70 0.69
N SER A 87 0.48 -10.07 0.29
CA SER A 87 -0.28 -9.35 -0.75
C SER A 87 -0.65 -7.93 -0.30
N ALA A 88 -0.99 -7.76 0.98
CA ALA A 88 -1.33 -6.47 1.57
C ALA A 88 -0.13 -5.51 1.58
N VAL A 89 1.04 -5.98 2.03
CA VAL A 89 2.29 -5.22 2.04
C VAL A 89 2.72 -4.89 0.62
N PHE A 90 2.63 -5.84 -0.32
CA PHE A 90 2.92 -5.56 -1.71
C PHE A 90 2.01 -4.46 -2.28
N ALA A 91 0.70 -4.53 -2.04
CA ALA A 91 -0.23 -3.51 -2.52
C ALA A 91 0.08 -2.13 -1.89
N ALA A 92 0.45 -2.11 -0.61
CA ALA A 92 0.88 -0.89 0.08
C ALA A 92 2.12 -0.27 -0.58
N GLU A 93 3.19 -1.03 -0.76
CA GLU A 93 4.42 -0.55 -1.42
C GLU A 93 4.18 -0.14 -2.87
N ALA A 94 3.45 -0.97 -3.62
CA ALA A 94 3.11 -0.66 -5.00
C ALA A 94 2.34 0.66 -5.12
N SER A 95 1.44 0.95 -4.18
CA SER A 95 0.70 2.21 -4.17
C SER A 95 1.61 3.44 -4.03
N LEU A 96 2.66 3.35 -3.21
CA LEU A 96 3.64 4.42 -3.03
C LEU A 96 4.56 4.55 -4.26
N ILE A 97 5.05 3.43 -4.78
CA ILE A 97 5.92 3.41 -5.97
C ILE A 97 5.19 3.97 -7.20
N LEU A 98 3.90 3.68 -7.36
CA LEU A 98 3.11 4.18 -8.50
C LEU A 98 2.88 5.70 -8.47
N LEU A 99 3.07 6.35 -7.32
CA LEU A 99 3.06 7.81 -7.20
C LEU A 99 4.38 8.44 -7.69
N ASN A 100 5.49 7.69 -7.70
CA ASN A 100 6.80 8.18 -8.12
C ASN A 100 7.26 7.50 -9.41
N SER A 101 7.08 8.17 -10.55
CA SER A 101 7.49 7.64 -11.85
C SER A 101 9.00 7.46 -12.01
N SER A 102 9.82 8.11 -11.17
CA SER A 102 11.28 8.01 -11.20
C SER A 102 11.80 6.82 -10.39
N HIS A 103 10.94 6.12 -9.66
CA HIS A 103 11.32 4.96 -8.87
C HIS A 103 11.71 3.78 -9.79
N GLU A 104 12.83 3.10 -9.50
CA GLU A 104 13.37 1.99 -10.30
C GLU A 104 12.31 0.91 -10.59
N HIS A 105 11.52 0.59 -9.57
CA HIS A 105 10.48 -0.42 -9.66
C HIS A 105 9.14 0.05 -10.29
N TYR A 106 9.01 1.31 -10.71
CA TYR A 106 7.78 1.83 -11.32
C TYR A 106 7.40 1.07 -12.61
N VAL A 107 8.36 0.84 -13.49
CA VAL A 107 8.15 0.14 -14.78
C VAL A 107 7.81 -1.34 -14.58
N PRO A 108 8.55 -2.11 -13.76
CA PRO A 108 8.18 -3.49 -13.42
C PRO A 108 6.76 -3.64 -12.86
N ILE A 109 6.34 -2.81 -11.89
CA ILE A 109 5.00 -2.88 -11.31
C ILE A 109 3.93 -2.61 -12.36
N LYS A 110 4.14 -1.62 -13.23
CA LYS A 110 3.19 -1.34 -14.32
C LYS A 110 3.07 -2.48 -15.31
N LYS A 111 4.17 -3.17 -15.59
CA LYS A 111 4.17 -4.36 -16.45
C LYS A 111 3.36 -5.49 -15.80
N LEU A 112 3.56 -5.71 -14.50
CA LEU A 112 2.80 -6.69 -13.71
C LEU A 112 1.29 -6.39 -13.70
N LEU A 113 0.91 -5.13 -13.47
CA LEU A 113 -0.50 -4.71 -13.47
C LEU A 113 -1.17 -4.82 -14.85
N LYS A 114 -0.37 -4.76 -15.93
CA LYS A 114 -0.87 -4.97 -17.30
C LYS A 114 -1.06 -6.45 -17.63
N SER A 115 -0.18 -7.32 -17.12
CA SER A 115 -0.20 -8.75 -17.41
C SER A 115 -1.26 -9.51 -16.61
N SER A 116 -1.67 -8.97 -15.45
CA SER A 116 -2.53 -9.68 -14.50
C SER A 116 -3.81 -8.88 -14.22
N PRO A 117 -5.00 -9.34 -14.68
CA PRO A 117 -6.27 -8.64 -14.43
C PRO A 117 -6.79 -8.79 -12.99
N SER A 118 -6.21 -9.72 -12.22
CA SER A 118 -6.42 -9.89 -10.78
C SER A 118 -5.08 -10.13 -10.09
N LEU A 119 -4.93 -9.58 -8.88
CA LEU A 119 -3.83 -9.98 -8.01
C LEU A 119 -4.18 -11.37 -7.48
N ASN A 120 -3.41 -12.38 -7.86
CA ASN A 120 -3.60 -13.72 -7.31
C ASN A 120 -3.30 -13.68 -5.81
N LEU A 121 -4.36 -13.56 -4.99
CA LEU A 121 -4.26 -13.55 -3.54
C LEU A 121 -3.91 -14.93 -2.98
N ARG A 122 -4.05 -16.00 -3.77
CA ARG A 122 -3.80 -17.38 -3.32
C ARG A 122 -2.40 -17.88 -3.66
N GLY A 123 -1.83 -17.44 -4.78
CA GLY A 123 -0.55 -17.96 -5.26
C GLY A 123 0.46 -16.85 -5.41
N ILE A 124 1.40 -16.76 -4.47
CA ILE A 124 2.56 -15.85 -4.40
C ILE A 124 3.01 -15.45 -5.82
N PRO A 125 2.57 -14.28 -6.35
CA PRO A 125 3.00 -13.76 -7.66
C PRO A 125 4.51 -13.52 -7.72
N GLN A 126 5.34 -14.55 -7.97
CA GLN A 126 6.79 -14.44 -8.20
C GLN A 126 7.49 -13.41 -7.26
N PHE A 127 7.01 -13.31 -6.02
CA PHE A 127 7.24 -12.15 -5.15
C PHE A 127 8.62 -12.17 -4.52
N HIS A 128 9.27 -13.33 -4.49
CA HIS A 128 10.54 -13.50 -3.82
C HIS A 128 11.65 -12.68 -4.46
N GLU A 129 11.58 -12.40 -5.77
CA GLU A 129 12.62 -11.65 -6.46
C GLU A 129 12.46 -10.13 -6.29
N PHE A 130 11.21 -9.66 -6.31
CA PHE A 130 10.86 -8.23 -6.26
C PHE A 130 10.87 -7.63 -4.84
N LEU A 131 10.42 -8.40 -3.84
CA LEU A 131 10.49 -7.97 -2.44
C LEU A 131 11.91 -8.13 -1.87
N TRP A 132 12.70 -9.10 -2.33
CA TRP A 132 14.05 -9.30 -1.77
C TRP A 132 15.04 -8.21 -2.21
N THR A 133 14.91 -7.70 -3.44
CA THR A 133 15.72 -6.56 -3.90
C THR A 133 15.33 -5.24 -3.21
N SER A 134 14.04 -5.00 -2.96
CA SER A 134 13.55 -3.78 -2.31
C SER A 134 13.62 -3.82 -0.77
N ALA A 135 13.28 -4.93 -0.13
CA ALA A 135 13.31 -5.09 1.33
C ALA A 135 14.73 -5.15 1.90
N PHE A 136 15.73 -5.60 1.13
CA PHE A 136 17.12 -5.57 1.57
C PHE A 136 17.69 -4.13 1.58
N ASN A 137 17.21 -3.26 0.69
CA ASN A 137 17.44 -1.82 0.76
C ASN A 137 16.66 -1.15 1.91
N PHE A 138 15.48 -1.67 2.25
CA PHE A 138 14.64 -1.14 3.33
C PHE A 138 15.13 -1.52 4.74
N LYS A 139 15.66 -2.74 4.94
CA LYS A 139 16.28 -3.15 6.21
C LYS A 139 17.59 -2.39 6.47
N SER A 140 18.40 -2.16 5.44
CA SER A 140 19.62 -1.37 5.58
C SER A 140 19.32 0.12 5.86
N GLN A 141 18.24 0.67 5.30
CA GLN A 141 17.73 2.02 5.62
C GLN A 141 16.93 2.12 6.93
N ARG A 142 16.76 1.08 7.75
CA ARG A 142 16.16 1.20 9.10
C ARG A 142 17.08 0.76 10.23
N LEU A 143 18.19 0.08 9.92
CA LEU A 143 19.20 -0.24 10.91
C LEU A 143 19.95 1.00 11.44
N TRP A 144 19.94 2.12 10.69
CA TRP A 144 20.50 3.37 11.21
C TRP A 144 19.59 4.04 12.24
N GLU A 145 18.27 3.83 12.20
CA GLU A 145 17.32 4.34 13.20
C GLU A 145 17.40 3.59 14.53
N LEU A 146 17.80 2.30 14.52
CA LEU A 146 18.03 1.51 15.72
C LEU A 146 19.46 1.61 16.27
N ARG A 147 20.35 2.38 15.62
CA ARG A 147 21.67 2.68 16.17
C ARG A 147 21.58 3.91 17.07
N ALA A 148 20.84 3.78 18.17
CA ALA A 148 21.15 4.59 19.34
C ALA A 148 22.60 4.26 19.71
N PRO A 149 23.53 5.24 19.75
CA PRO A 149 24.78 5.00 20.43
C PRO A 149 24.41 4.79 21.89
N SER A 150 24.52 3.56 22.38
CA SER A 150 24.73 3.34 23.81
C SER A 150 25.97 4.15 24.16
N VAL A 151 25.77 5.37 24.68
CA VAL A 151 26.83 6.23 25.17
C VAL A 151 27.43 5.48 26.35
N ARG A 152 28.54 4.82 26.03
CA ARG A 152 29.56 4.36 26.96
C ARG A 152 29.97 5.52 27.86
N GLY A 153 30.17 5.18 29.13
CA GLY A 153 31.22 5.78 29.96
C GLY A 153 31.11 7.27 30.22
N LEU A 154 30.37 7.63 31.26
CA LEU A 154 30.81 8.75 32.11
C LEU A 154 31.77 8.16 33.14
N GLU A 155 33.07 8.14 32.78
CA GLU A 155 34.13 8.29 33.77
C GLU A 155 33.90 9.63 34.49
N ILE A 156 33.65 9.58 35.79
CA ILE A 156 33.91 10.70 36.68
C ILE A 156 35.00 10.22 37.63
N ARG A 157 36.05 11.04 37.64
CA ARG A 157 37.31 11.00 38.40
C ARG A 157 37.24 10.41 39.80
#